data_AF-A0A1T3MXB6-F1
#
_entry.id   AF-A0A1T3MXB6-F1
#
_cell.length_a   1.000
_cell.length_b   1.000
_cell.length_c   1.000
_cell.angle_alpha   90.00
_cell.angle_beta   90.00
_cell.angle_gamma   90.00
#
_symmetry.space_group_name_H-M   'P 1'
#
loop_
_entity.id
_entity.type
_entity.pdbx_description
1 polymer ?
#
loop_
_entity_poly.entity_id
_entity_poly.type
_entity_poly.pdbx_seq_one_letter_code
_entity_poly.pdbx_strand_id
1 'polypeptide(L)'
;MKKTLKIIVSVVLMSVIFLVAANFIKVSSNESLLYKIQQYVTYSKADWENYERNQKLLAENPVPASYVTEAVQTAQQEDIYPVDTNFATPAVKSLEMERIKKAKFENLVVAKIKPDDEDAQAALIRFTKDRLTDIIIRQKLNIKVGKCYVNSNTEGNFNCVSCMILLYNRDKKNWQEAPDGENFLRNSYDFYQTSEGSRWEAKDLSMQIPFDYALREKYSAK
;
A
#
# COMPACT_ATOMS: atom_id res chain seq x y z
N MET A 1 11.52 -53.34 19.22
CA MET A 1 10.91 -52.02 19.48
C MET A 1 9.67 -51.88 18.60
N LYS A 2 8.46 -51.94 19.17
CA LYS A 2 7.18 -52.03 18.42
C LYS A 2 7.04 -50.79 17.50
N LYS A 3 6.61 -50.99 16.25
CA LYS A 3 6.48 -49.94 15.20
C LYS A 3 5.85 -48.63 15.73
N THR A 4 4.85 -48.75 16.61
CA THR A 4 4.18 -47.64 17.29
C THR A 4 5.12 -46.77 18.14
N LEU A 5 6.05 -47.37 18.87
CA LEU A 5 7.01 -46.62 19.68
C LEU A 5 8.00 -45.83 18.81
N LYS A 6 8.42 -46.37 17.66
CA LYS A 6 9.26 -45.64 16.70
C LYS A 6 8.53 -44.43 16.09
N ILE A 7 7.24 -44.58 15.78
CA ILE A 7 6.42 -43.49 15.26
C ILE A 7 6.27 -42.39 16.31
N ILE A 8 5.94 -42.74 17.56
CA ILE A 8 5.79 -41.77 18.66
C ILE A 8 7.11 -41.01 18.88
N VAL A 9 8.23 -41.72 18.95
CA VAL A 9 9.55 -41.08 19.12
C VAL A 9 9.87 -40.15 17.95
N SER A 10 9.56 -40.56 16.71
CA SER A 10 9.78 -39.72 15.53
C SER A 10 8.92 -38.45 15.54
N VAL A 11 7.65 -38.55 15.94
CA VAL A 11 6.75 -37.39 16.04
C VAL A 11 7.21 -36.44 17.14
N VAL A 12 7.58 -36.97 18.31
CA VAL A 12 8.10 -36.15 19.42
C VAL A 12 9.39 -35.45 19.01
N LEU A 13 10.31 -36.16 18.34
CA LEU A 13 11.56 -35.57 17.85
C LEU A 13 11.30 -34.46 16.83
N MET A 14 10.37 -34.68 15.90
CA MET A 14 9.96 -33.68 14.91
C MET A 14 9.37 -32.43 15.59
N SER A 15 8.50 -32.61 16.60
CA SER A 15 7.89 -31.52 17.36
C SER A 15 8.93 -30.73 18.16
N VAL A 16 9.92 -31.41 18.76
CA VAL A 16 11.02 -30.74 19.47
C VAL A 16 11.87 -29.92 18.51
N ILE A 17 12.22 -30.45 17.34
CA ILE A 17 12.96 -29.71 16.31
C ILE A 17 12.16 -28.47 15.86
N PHE A 18 10.85 -28.62 15.68
CA PHE A 18 9.98 -27.51 15.30
C PHE A 18 9.91 -26.42 16.38
N LEU A 19 9.80 -26.81 17.65
CA LEU A 19 9.81 -25.88 18.79
C LEU A 19 11.14 -25.13 18.92
N VAL A 20 12.26 -25.84 18.74
CA VAL A 20 13.59 -25.22 18.77
C VAL A 20 13.75 -24.23 17.62
N ALA A 21 13.39 -24.62 16.38
CA ALA A 21 13.44 -23.74 15.22
C ALA A 21 12.53 -22.50 15.39
N ALA A 22 11.33 -22.68 15.93
CA ALA A 22 10.40 -21.59 16.22
C ALA A 22 10.98 -20.56 17.20
N ASN A 23 11.79 -21.00 18.18
CA ASN A 23 12.41 -20.11 19.16
C ASN A 23 13.49 -19.18 18.56
N PHE A 24 14.04 -19.53 17.39
CA PHE A 24 15.00 -18.69 16.66
C PHE A 24 14.33 -17.76 15.63
N ILE A 25 13.03 -17.92 15.36
CA ILE A 25 12.30 -17.08 14.43
C ILE A 25 11.83 -15.83 15.16
N LYS A 26 12.49 -14.69 14.87
CA LYS A 26 12.13 -13.39 15.46
C LYS A 26 10.87 -12.83 14.81
N VAL A 27 9.70 -13.02 15.43
CA VAL A 27 8.40 -12.55 14.94
C VAL A 27 8.18 -11.08 15.34
N SER A 28 7.74 -10.22 14.42
CA SER A 28 7.38 -8.83 14.77
C SER A 28 6.04 -8.78 15.50
N SER A 29 5.71 -7.68 16.19
CA SER A 29 4.46 -7.56 16.96
C SER A 29 3.18 -7.74 16.14
N ASN A 30 3.28 -7.59 14.81
CA ASN A 30 2.16 -7.62 13.88
C ASN A 30 2.13 -8.93 13.05
N GLU A 31 3.06 -9.85 13.30
CA GLU A 31 3.20 -11.10 12.56
C GLU A 31 2.84 -12.31 13.43
N SER A 32 2.38 -13.39 12.80
CA SER A 32 2.27 -14.69 13.48
C SER A 32 3.49 -15.56 13.18
N LEU A 33 3.82 -16.48 14.10
CA LEU A 33 4.88 -17.46 13.90
C LEU A 33 4.67 -18.29 12.63
N LEU A 34 3.43 -18.73 12.39
CA LEU A 34 3.05 -19.49 11.19
C LEU A 34 3.30 -18.69 9.91
N TYR A 35 2.92 -17.41 9.91
CA TYR A 35 3.16 -16.50 8.80
C TYR A 35 4.66 -16.35 8.51
N LYS A 36 5.48 -16.22 9.56
CA LYS A 36 6.93 -16.08 9.40
C LYS A 36 7.59 -17.35 8.87
N ILE A 37 7.12 -18.52 9.33
CA ILE A 37 7.55 -19.81 8.79
C ILE A 37 7.20 -19.90 7.29
N GLN A 38 6.01 -19.46 6.89
CA GLN A 38 5.63 -19.42 5.48
C GLN A 38 6.55 -18.50 4.66
N GLN A 39 6.93 -17.33 5.17
CA GLN A 39 7.90 -16.45 4.51
C GLN A 39 9.24 -17.15 4.29
N TYR A 40 9.81 -17.81 5.31
CA TYR A 40 11.07 -18.56 5.18
C TYR A 40 11.06 -19.65 4.12
N VAL A 41 9.91 -20.27 3.88
CA VAL A 41 9.78 -21.34 2.88
C VAL A 41 9.50 -20.79 1.48
N THR A 42 8.93 -19.59 1.37
CA THR A 42 8.42 -19.06 0.08
C THR A 42 9.22 -17.89 -0.50
N TYR A 43 9.96 -17.16 0.33
CA TYR A 43 10.67 -15.95 -0.13
C TYR A 43 11.98 -16.32 -0.83
N SER A 44 12.17 -15.72 -2.01
CA SER A 44 13.46 -15.72 -2.68
C SER A 44 14.44 -14.77 -1.98
N LYS A 45 15.72 -14.81 -2.38
CA LYS A 45 16.73 -13.88 -1.85
C LYS A 45 16.35 -12.40 -2.08
N ALA A 46 15.82 -12.09 -3.25
CA ALA A 46 15.37 -10.72 -3.57
C ALA A 46 14.15 -10.30 -2.75
N ASP A 47 13.28 -11.24 -2.38
CA ASP A 47 12.11 -10.98 -1.51
C ASP A 47 12.55 -10.67 -0.08
N TRP A 48 13.57 -11.40 0.41
CA TRP A 48 14.21 -11.10 1.70
C TRP A 48 14.88 -9.72 1.72
N GLU A 49 15.64 -9.38 0.68
CA GLU A 49 16.27 -8.06 0.57
C GLU A 49 15.24 -6.92 0.55
N ASN A 50 14.10 -7.12 -0.13
CA ASN A 50 13.00 -6.14 -0.14
C ASN A 50 12.29 -6.06 1.21
N TYR A 51 12.01 -7.21 1.84
CA TYR A 51 11.40 -7.26 3.16
C TYR A 51 12.27 -6.53 4.19
N GLU A 52 13.57 -6.82 4.23
CA GLU A 52 14.51 -6.17 5.14
C GLU A 52 14.64 -4.67 4.85
N ARG A 53 14.61 -4.27 3.58
CA ARG A 53 14.59 -2.84 3.20
C ARG A 53 13.34 -2.15 3.72
N ASN A 54 12.17 -2.75 3.54
CA ASN A 54 10.91 -2.20 4.07
C ASN A 54 10.94 -2.11 5.60
N GLN A 55 11.48 -3.14 6.28
CA GLN A 55 11.65 -3.11 7.73
C GLN A 55 12.62 -2.01 8.18
N LYS A 56 13.71 -1.78 7.46
CA LYS A 56 14.63 -0.66 7.73
C LYS A 56 13.95 0.69 7.54
N LEU A 57 13.22 0.87 6.43
CA LEU A 57 12.45 2.10 6.18
C LEU A 57 11.43 2.38 7.29
N LEU A 58 10.80 1.34 7.84
CA LEU A 58 9.88 1.43 8.99
C LEU A 58 10.62 1.70 10.31
N ALA A 59 11.80 1.11 10.54
CA ALA A 59 12.59 1.33 11.74
C ALA A 59 13.24 2.72 11.78
N GLU A 60 13.66 3.24 10.63
CA GLU A 60 14.13 4.62 10.44
C GLU A 60 13.01 5.64 10.61
N ASN A 61 11.75 5.19 10.60
CA ASN A 61 10.54 6.00 10.79
C ASN A 61 9.62 5.37 11.85
N PRO A 62 9.97 5.39 13.15
CA PRO A 62 9.24 4.69 14.19
C PRO A 62 7.81 5.25 14.41
N VAL A 63 6.86 4.38 14.71
CA VAL A 63 5.44 4.73 14.92
C VAL A 63 5.24 5.39 16.30
N PRO A 64 4.73 6.63 16.41
CA PRO A 64 4.20 7.14 17.68
C PRO A 64 2.93 6.35 18.03
N ALA A 65 2.82 5.91 19.28
CA ALA A 65 1.77 5.02 19.78
C ALA A 65 0.33 5.60 19.80
N SER A 66 0.05 6.68 19.07
CA SER A 66 -1.15 7.49 19.28
C SER A 66 -1.79 7.99 18.00
N TYR A 67 -2.12 7.12 17.04
CA TYR A 67 -3.15 7.41 16.02
C TYR A 67 -3.84 6.10 15.63
N VAL A 68 -4.79 5.66 16.46
CA VAL A 68 -5.80 4.66 16.06
C VAL A 68 -7.08 5.44 15.80
N THR A 69 -7.36 5.74 14.54
CA THR A 69 -8.70 6.15 14.12
C THR A 69 -9.52 4.87 13.91
N GLU A 70 -10.55 4.71 14.75
CA GLU A 70 -11.61 3.74 14.51
C GLU A 70 -12.34 4.10 13.22
N ALA A 71 -12.57 3.10 12.36
CA ALA A 71 -13.32 3.29 11.13
C ALA A 71 -14.79 3.55 11.47
N VAL A 72 -15.21 4.81 11.42
CA VAL A 72 -16.62 5.19 11.42
C VAL A 72 -17.19 4.88 10.04
N GLN A 73 -18.21 4.02 9.97
CA GLN A 73 -18.99 3.82 8.75
C GLN A 73 -19.72 5.12 8.40
N THR A 74 -19.26 5.81 7.37
CA THR A 74 -19.94 6.98 6.80
C THR A 74 -20.87 6.56 5.67
N ALA A 75 -22.04 7.22 5.61
CA ALA A 75 -23.05 7.11 4.55
C ALA A 75 -22.40 7.20 3.16
N GLN A 76 -23.02 6.56 2.14
CA GLN A 76 -22.57 6.53 0.73
C GLN A 76 -21.99 7.88 0.30
N GLN A 77 -20.68 8.01 0.44
CA GLN A 77 -19.90 9.16 0.01
C GLN A 77 -19.86 9.09 -1.52
N GLU A 78 -20.17 10.19 -2.20
CA GLU A 78 -19.96 10.28 -3.64
C GLU A 78 -18.54 9.77 -3.95
N ASP A 79 -18.42 8.84 -4.90
CA ASP A 79 -17.11 8.30 -5.27
C ASP A 79 -16.27 9.43 -5.87
N ILE A 80 -15.30 9.92 -5.09
CA ILE A 80 -14.40 11.02 -5.45
C ILE A 80 -13.10 10.55 -6.10
N TYR A 81 -12.93 9.24 -6.28
CA TYR A 81 -11.72 8.69 -6.87
C TYR A 81 -11.74 8.89 -8.40
N PRO A 82 -10.60 9.23 -9.03
CA PRO A 82 -10.52 9.46 -10.46
C PRO A 82 -10.80 8.18 -11.25
N VAL A 83 -11.55 8.26 -12.35
CA VAL A 83 -11.83 7.11 -13.20
C VAL A 83 -11.14 7.24 -14.55
N ASP A 84 -10.61 6.13 -15.05
CA ASP A 84 -10.03 6.04 -16.37
C ASP A 84 -11.12 6.01 -17.46
N THR A 85 -11.41 7.16 -18.05
CA THR A 85 -12.47 7.28 -19.07
C THR A 85 -12.14 6.59 -20.41
N ASN A 86 -10.91 6.09 -20.60
CA ASN A 86 -10.55 5.35 -21.82
C ASN A 86 -11.02 3.89 -21.78
N PHE A 87 -11.19 3.33 -20.58
CA PHE A 87 -11.64 1.95 -20.38
C PHE A 87 -13.05 1.86 -19.76
N ALA A 88 -13.64 3.00 -19.40
CA ALA A 88 -15.00 3.10 -18.89
C ALA A 88 -16.07 2.81 -19.96
N THR A 89 -17.19 2.19 -19.54
CA THR A 89 -18.38 2.08 -20.40
C THR A 89 -18.93 3.46 -20.76
N PRO A 90 -19.71 3.61 -21.85
CA PRO A 90 -20.26 4.91 -22.23
C PRO A 90 -21.04 5.63 -21.13
N ALA A 91 -21.79 4.88 -20.31
CA ALA A 91 -22.55 5.41 -19.19
C ALA A 91 -21.65 5.92 -18.04
N VAL A 92 -20.61 5.15 -17.68
CA VAL A 92 -19.63 5.59 -16.66
C VAL A 92 -18.85 6.79 -17.17
N LYS A 93 -18.47 6.79 -18.45
CA LYS A 93 -17.77 7.89 -19.09
C LYS A 93 -18.59 9.18 -19.07
N SER A 94 -19.89 9.15 -19.38
CA SER A 94 -20.73 10.35 -19.34
C SER A 94 -20.85 10.92 -17.93
N LEU A 95 -21.04 10.05 -16.93
CA LEU A 95 -21.11 10.46 -15.52
C LEU A 95 -19.78 11.07 -15.06
N GLU A 96 -18.66 10.45 -15.40
CA GLU A 96 -17.34 10.96 -15.06
C GLU A 96 -17.05 12.31 -15.74
N MET A 97 -17.44 12.48 -17.01
CA MET A 97 -17.30 13.77 -17.71
C MET A 97 -18.14 14.88 -17.08
N GLU A 98 -19.34 14.59 -16.57
CA GLU A 98 -20.12 15.55 -15.80
C GLU A 98 -19.46 15.90 -14.47
N ARG A 99 -18.90 14.89 -13.79
CA ARG A 99 -18.17 15.07 -12.52
C ARG A 99 -16.94 15.95 -12.73
N ILE A 100 -16.15 15.69 -13.77
CA ILE A 100 -14.98 16.49 -14.17
C ILE A 100 -15.38 17.95 -14.42
N LYS A 101 -16.48 18.20 -15.15
CA LYS A 101 -17.00 19.55 -15.40
C LYS A 101 -17.39 20.28 -14.12
N LYS A 102 -17.98 19.58 -13.15
CA LYS A 102 -18.38 20.16 -11.84
C LYS A 102 -17.18 20.43 -10.93
N ALA A 103 -16.15 19.59 -11.00
CA ALA A 103 -15.00 19.61 -10.11
C ALA A 103 -14.05 20.81 -10.32
N LYS A 104 -14.15 21.51 -11.47
CA LYS A 104 -13.37 22.71 -11.81
C LYS A 104 -11.87 22.54 -11.56
N PHE A 105 -11.29 21.48 -12.12
CA PHE A 105 -9.88 21.11 -11.90
C PHE A 105 -8.86 22.17 -12.35
N GLU A 106 -9.28 23.14 -13.16
CA GLU A 106 -8.49 24.33 -13.50
C GLU A 106 -8.07 25.14 -12.27
N ASN A 107 -8.79 25.02 -11.15
CA ASN A 107 -8.47 25.71 -9.90
C ASN A 107 -7.49 24.91 -9.02
N LEU A 108 -7.16 23.67 -9.38
CA LEU A 108 -6.24 22.87 -8.59
C LEU A 108 -4.81 23.37 -8.77
N VAL A 109 -4.11 23.57 -7.66
CA VAL A 109 -2.71 23.98 -7.64
C VAL A 109 -1.83 22.74 -7.62
N VAL A 110 -0.96 22.58 -8.61
CA VAL A 110 0.02 21.49 -8.62
C VAL A 110 1.01 21.66 -7.46
N ALA A 111 1.14 20.63 -6.64
CA ALA A 111 2.02 20.65 -5.48
C ALA A 111 3.50 20.57 -5.90
N LYS A 112 4.32 21.47 -5.35
CA LYS A 112 5.78 21.44 -5.51
C LYS A 112 6.44 20.49 -4.51
N ILE A 113 5.94 20.48 -3.28
CA ILE A 113 6.37 19.59 -2.20
C ILE A 113 5.38 18.43 -2.14
N LYS A 114 5.85 17.23 -2.45
CA LYS A 114 5.04 16.00 -2.54
C LYS A 114 5.89 14.79 -2.16
N PRO A 115 5.29 13.66 -1.75
CA PRO A 115 6.05 12.43 -1.56
C PRO A 115 6.65 11.96 -2.89
N ASP A 116 7.84 11.37 -2.82
CA ASP A 116 8.34 10.55 -3.90
C ASP A 116 7.72 9.13 -3.87
N ASP A 117 8.16 8.26 -4.79
CA ASP A 117 7.65 6.90 -4.91
C ASP A 117 7.87 6.07 -3.63
N GLU A 118 9.00 6.25 -2.95
CA GLU A 118 9.37 5.48 -1.76
C GLU A 118 8.63 6.00 -0.52
N ASP A 119 8.54 7.33 -0.37
CA ASP A 119 7.76 8.00 0.67
C ASP A 119 6.30 7.58 0.63
N ALA A 120 5.67 7.60 -0.56
CA ALA A 120 4.28 7.21 -0.72
C ALA A 120 4.07 5.71 -0.46
N GLN A 121 5.00 4.86 -0.90
CA GLN A 121 4.94 3.43 -0.60
C GLN A 121 4.98 3.19 0.91
N ALA A 122 5.91 3.84 1.62
CA ALA A 122 6.04 3.70 3.06
C ALA A 122 4.79 4.21 3.80
N ALA A 123 4.24 5.35 3.36
CA ALA A 123 3.00 5.90 3.91
C ALA A 123 1.81 4.94 3.72
N LEU A 124 1.67 4.32 2.55
CA LEU A 124 0.59 3.36 2.27
C LEU A 124 0.77 2.03 3.02
N ILE A 125 2.00 1.57 3.22
CA ILE A 125 2.29 0.39 4.07
C ILE A 125 1.80 0.66 5.51
N ARG A 126 2.11 1.84 6.06
CA ARG A 126 1.61 2.23 7.39
C ARG A 126 0.09 2.35 7.44
N PHE A 127 -0.50 3.04 6.47
CA PHE A 127 -1.95 3.20 6.37
C PHE A 127 -2.68 1.85 6.32
N THR A 128 -2.11 0.86 5.63
CA THR A 128 -2.69 -0.48 5.51
C THR A 128 -2.32 -1.44 6.64
N LYS A 129 -1.59 -0.97 7.66
CA LYS A 129 -1.07 -1.76 8.80
C LYS A 129 -0.25 -2.96 8.33
N ASP A 130 0.76 -2.70 7.50
CA ASP A 130 1.71 -3.66 6.92
C ASP A 130 1.13 -4.68 5.94
N ARG A 131 -0.20 -4.76 5.78
CA ARG A 131 -0.85 -5.69 4.83
C ARG A 131 -0.42 -5.48 3.38
N LEU A 132 -0.10 -4.24 3.00
CA LEU A 132 0.41 -3.94 1.66
C LEU A 132 1.80 -4.54 1.40
N THR A 133 2.63 -4.74 2.43
CA THR A 133 3.99 -5.27 2.29
C THR A 133 3.98 -6.64 1.61
N ASP A 134 3.07 -7.51 2.03
CA ASP A 134 2.88 -8.84 1.44
C ASP A 134 2.53 -8.78 -0.04
N ILE A 135 1.61 -7.89 -0.40
CA ILE A 135 1.13 -7.73 -1.76
C ILE A 135 2.26 -7.21 -2.65
N ILE A 136 2.98 -6.19 -2.18
CA ILE A 136 4.16 -5.62 -2.83
C ILE A 136 5.23 -6.69 -3.10
N ILE A 137 5.48 -7.57 -2.13
CA ILE A 137 6.48 -8.64 -2.27
C ILE A 137 5.97 -9.73 -3.21
N ARG A 138 4.84 -10.37 -2.89
CA ARG A 138 4.33 -11.55 -3.62
C ARG A 138 4.07 -11.25 -5.09
N GLN A 139 3.61 -10.04 -5.41
CA GLN A 139 3.25 -9.65 -6.77
C GLN A 139 4.28 -8.76 -7.43
N LYS A 140 5.38 -8.52 -6.74
CA LYS A 140 6.51 -7.73 -7.17
C LYS A 140 6.09 -6.32 -7.61
N LEU A 141 5.25 -5.66 -6.81
CA LEU A 141 4.71 -4.34 -7.10
C LEU A 141 5.57 -3.23 -6.50
N ASN A 142 5.64 -2.09 -7.20
CA ASN A 142 6.08 -0.82 -6.66
C ASN A 142 4.92 0.17 -6.70
N ILE A 143 4.84 1.07 -5.73
CA ILE A 143 3.97 2.24 -5.84
C ILE A 143 4.67 3.30 -6.68
N LYS A 144 3.93 3.88 -7.63
CA LYS A 144 4.35 5.03 -8.44
C LYS A 144 3.43 6.20 -8.20
N VAL A 145 4.01 7.35 -7.89
CA VAL A 145 3.27 8.57 -7.58
C VAL A 145 3.21 9.47 -8.80
N GLY A 146 2.01 9.91 -9.13
CA GLY A 146 1.76 10.83 -10.23
C GLY A 146 1.93 12.30 -9.85
N LYS A 147 1.17 13.11 -10.58
CA LYS A 147 0.93 14.51 -10.24
C LYS A 147 0.13 14.59 -8.94
N CYS A 148 0.56 15.49 -8.07
CA CYS A 148 -0.08 15.78 -6.80
C CYS A 148 -0.62 17.21 -6.81
N TYR A 149 -1.71 17.42 -6.10
CA TYR A 149 -2.37 18.72 -5.97
C TYR A 149 -2.41 19.14 -4.51
N VAL A 150 -2.21 20.44 -4.25
CA VAL A 150 -2.31 20.98 -2.90
C VAL A 150 -3.72 20.76 -2.38
N ASN A 151 -3.84 20.12 -1.22
CA ASN A 151 -5.12 19.91 -0.55
C ASN A 151 -5.22 20.87 0.65
N SER A 152 -6.13 21.84 0.55
CA SER A 152 -6.36 22.83 1.61
C SER A 152 -6.97 22.22 2.88
N ASN A 153 -7.55 21.01 2.80
CA ASN A 153 -8.03 20.28 3.95
C ASN A 153 -6.87 19.55 4.64
N THR A 154 -6.05 20.30 5.37
CA THR A 154 -4.88 19.73 6.05
C THR A 154 -5.22 19.00 7.35
N GLU A 155 -6.43 19.17 7.90
CA GLU A 155 -6.82 18.60 9.20
C GLU A 155 -5.82 18.91 10.32
N GLY A 156 -5.22 20.11 10.29
CA GLY A 156 -4.22 20.54 11.28
C GLY A 156 -2.79 20.08 10.98
N ASN A 157 -2.55 19.36 9.88
CA ASN A 157 -1.22 19.02 9.41
C ASN A 157 -0.52 20.22 8.73
N PHE A 158 0.82 20.18 8.69
CA PHE A 158 1.64 21.20 8.05
C PHE A 158 1.43 21.26 6.54
N ASN A 159 1.40 20.10 5.89
CA ASN A 159 1.18 19.98 4.45
C ASN A 159 0.24 18.82 4.16
N CYS A 160 -0.61 18.98 3.15
CA CYS A 160 -1.44 17.91 2.62
C CYS A 160 -1.55 18.03 1.10
N VAL A 161 -1.35 16.91 0.41
CA VAL A 161 -1.44 16.82 -1.05
C VAL A 161 -2.25 15.60 -1.45
N SER A 162 -3.07 15.73 -2.48
CA SER A 162 -3.83 14.62 -3.06
C SER A 162 -3.12 14.15 -4.32
N CYS A 163 -2.74 12.86 -4.35
CA CYS A 163 -1.97 12.28 -5.44
C CYS A 163 -2.67 11.05 -6.01
N MET A 164 -2.59 10.88 -7.32
CA MET A 164 -2.86 9.59 -7.93
C MET A 164 -1.63 8.67 -7.72
N ILE A 165 -1.89 7.40 -7.42
CA ILE A 165 -0.88 6.35 -7.34
C ILE A 165 -1.18 5.25 -8.36
N LEU A 166 -0.13 4.55 -8.77
CA LEU A 166 -0.21 3.44 -9.72
C LEU A 166 0.61 2.27 -9.20
N LEU A 167 0.03 1.07 -9.28
CA LEU A 167 0.71 -0.17 -8.88
C LEU A 167 1.48 -0.70 -10.09
N TYR A 168 2.80 -0.62 -10.02
CA TYR A 168 3.69 -1.05 -11.10
C TYR A 168 4.26 -2.43 -10.81
N ASN A 169 3.94 -3.42 -11.65
CA ASN A 169 4.50 -4.75 -11.56
C ASN A 169 5.91 -4.78 -12.16
N ARG A 170 6.92 -5.03 -11.33
CA ARG A 170 8.33 -5.04 -11.72
C ARG A 170 8.69 -6.18 -12.67
N ASP A 171 8.01 -7.32 -12.56
CA ASP A 171 8.25 -8.48 -13.43
C ASP A 171 7.64 -8.27 -14.81
N LYS A 172 6.35 -7.93 -14.84
CA LYS A 172 5.60 -7.71 -16.08
C LYS A 172 5.97 -6.41 -16.76
N LYS A 173 6.67 -5.52 -16.05
CA LYS A 173 7.01 -4.15 -16.49
C LYS A 173 5.79 -3.39 -17.00
N ASN A 174 4.68 -3.56 -16.28
CA ASN A 174 3.40 -2.96 -16.62
C ASN A 174 2.68 -2.54 -15.34
N TRP A 175 1.79 -1.58 -15.45
CA TRP A 175 0.85 -1.28 -14.38
C TRP A 175 -0.18 -2.41 -14.24
N GLN A 176 -0.76 -2.52 -13.05
CA GLN A 176 -1.91 -3.37 -12.79
C GLN A 176 -2.84 -2.71 -11.78
N GLU A 177 -4.10 -3.12 -11.77
CA GLU A 177 -5.02 -2.78 -10.69
C GLU A 177 -4.62 -3.52 -9.40
N ALA A 178 -5.18 -3.09 -8.26
CA ALA A 178 -4.99 -3.82 -7.01
C ALA A 178 -5.44 -5.27 -7.21
N PRO A 179 -4.66 -6.25 -6.70
CA PRO A 179 -4.87 -7.64 -7.07
C PRO A 179 -6.22 -8.22 -6.70
N ASP A 180 -6.64 -9.17 -7.53
CA ASP A 180 -7.85 -10.01 -7.50
C ASP A 180 -8.66 -9.99 -6.20
N GLY A 181 -9.82 -9.30 -6.27
CA GLY A 181 -11.01 -9.63 -5.49
C GLY A 181 -11.54 -8.52 -4.60
N GLU A 182 -10.67 -7.67 -4.07
CA GLU A 182 -11.04 -6.45 -3.36
C GLU A 182 -10.05 -5.37 -3.78
N ASN A 183 -10.53 -4.17 -4.16
CA ASN A 183 -9.70 -3.00 -4.41
C ASN A 183 -8.97 -2.58 -3.13
N PHE A 184 -7.99 -3.39 -2.71
CA PHE A 184 -7.26 -3.28 -1.46
C PHE A 184 -6.56 -1.92 -1.36
N LEU A 185 -6.13 -1.42 -2.51
CA LEU A 185 -5.76 -0.03 -2.71
C LEU A 185 -6.66 0.61 -3.75
N ARG A 186 -6.95 1.89 -3.51
CA ARG A 186 -7.54 2.80 -4.49
C ARG A 186 -6.42 3.48 -5.28
N ASN A 187 -6.78 4.14 -6.37
CA ASN A 187 -5.81 4.76 -7.27
C ASN A 187 -5.39 6.18 -6.84
N SER A 188 -5.85 6.69 -5.71
CA SER A 188 -5.46 8.02 -5.24
C SER A 188 -5.62 8.14 -3.73
N TYR A 189 -4.75 8.93 -3.09
CA TYR A 189 -4.75 9.13 -1.65
C TYR A 189 -4.34 10.55 -1.31
N ASP A 190 -4.71 10.98 -0.11
CA ASP A 190 -4.11 12.17 0.49
C ASP A 190 -2.84 11.76 1.23
N PHE A 191 -1.77 12.51 1.00
CA PHE A 191 -0.51 12.41 1.71
C PHE A 191 -0.29 13.67 2.52
N TYR A 192 0.07 13.52 3.80
CA TYR A 192 0.25 14.66 4.70
C TYR A 192 1.53 14.57 5.53
N GLN A 193 2.02 15.73 5.95
CA GLN A 193 3.16 15.90 6.85
C GLN A 193 2.72 16.69 8.08
N THR A 194 3.09 16.24 9.27
CA THR A 194 2.74 16.90 10.54
C THR A 194 3.60 18.15 10.80
N SER A 195 4.80 18.19 10.26
CA SER A 195 5.71 19.35 10.30
C SER A 195 6.55 19.42 9.03
N GLU A 196 7.25 20.55 8.81
CA GLU A 196 8.20 20.65 7.71
C GLU A 196 9.27 19.55 7.81
N GLY A 197 9.51 18.85 6.70
CA GLY A 197 10.48 17.76 6.63
C GLY A 197 10.10 16.50 7.41
N SER A 198 8.91 16.44 8.03
CA SER A 198 8.45 15.19 8.64
C SER A 198 8.21 14.14 7.56
N ARG A 199 8.18 12.87 7.93
CA ARG A 199 7.75 11.82 7.00
C ARG A 199 6.32 12.08 6.51
N TRP A 200 6.00 11.51 5.35
CA TRP A 200 4.65 11.50 4.80
C TRP A 200 3.80 10.41 5.43
N GLU A 201 2.54 10.69 5.71
CA GLU A 201 1.51 9.71 6.07
C GLU A 201 0.40 9.72 5.02
N ALA A 202 -0.37 8.64 4.93
CA ALA A 202 -1.45 8.50 3.96
C ALA A 202 -2.81 8.38 4.64
N LYS A 203 -3.84 8.91 3.98
CA LYS A 203 -5.26 8.75 4.35
C LYS A 203 -6.12 8.65 3.09
N ASP A 204 -7.37 8.27 3.27
CA ASP A 204 -8.35 8.26 2.18
C ASP A 204 -8.44 9.64 1.52
N LEU A 205 -8.69 9.64 0.22
CA LEU A 205 -8.78 10.86 -0.57
C LEU A 205 -9.88 11.76 0.00
N SER A 206 -9.60 13.04 0.21
CA SER A 206 -10.62 14.02 0.64
C SER A 206 -10.92 15.09 -0.41
N MET A 207 -10.15 15.13 -1.50
CA MET A 207 -10.31 16.08 -2.59
C MET A 207 -10.31 15.35 -3.94
N GLN A 208 -11.30 15.67 -4.78
CA GLN A 208 -11.35 15.14 -6.13
C GLN A 208 -10.17 15.67 -6.96
N ILE A 209 -9.46 14.76 -7.62
CA ILE A 209 -8.34 15.08 -8.52
C ILE A 209 -8.58 14.43 -9.89
N PRO A 210 -8.00 14.97 -10.97
CA PRO A 210 -8.10 14.33 -12.29
C PRO A 210 -7.30 13.03 -12.35
N PHE A 211 -7.75 12.11 -13.21
CA PHE A 211 -6.97 10.92 -13.55
C PHE A 211 -5.67 11.29 -14.27
N ASP A 212 -4.55 10.76 -13.81
CA ASP A 212 -3.21 11.02 -14.36
C ASP A 212 -2.90 10.06 -15.52
N TYR A 213 -3.39 10.41 -16.71
CA TYR A 213 -3.13 9.65 -17.93
C TYR A 213 -1.64 9.56 -18.28
N ALA A 214 -0.84 10.58 -17.92
CA ALA A 214 0.59 10.60 -18.20
C ALA A 214 1.35 9.61 -17.31
N LEU A 215 0.96 9.50 -16.03
CA LEU A 215 1.48 8.45 -15.14
C LEU A 215 1.20 7.06 -15.69
N ARG A 216 -0.06 6.81 -16.10
CA ARG A 216 -0.47 5.51 -16.65
C ARG A 216 0.30 5.17 -17.93
N GLU A 217 0.40 6.11 -18.86
CA GLU A 217 1.13 5.91 -20.12
C GLU A 217 2.61 5.61 -19.87
N LYS A 218 3.26 6.36 -18.97
CA LYS A 218 4.68 6.18 -18.60
C LYS A 218 5.00 4.76 -18.11
N TYR A 219 4.06 4.12 -17.41
CA TYR A 219 4.23 2.80 -16.80
C TYR A 219 3.41 1.70 -17.50
N SER A 220 2.85 1.98 -18.67
CA SER A 220 2.25 0.97 -19.52
C SER A 220 3.33 0.21 -20.29
N ALA A 221 3.16 -1.10 -20.43
CA ALA A 221 4.00 -1.89 -21.33
C ALA A 221 3.90 -1.30 -22.75
N LYS A 222 5.05 -1.17 -23.42
CA LYS A 222 5.13 -0.76 -24.82
C LYS A 222 4.90 -1.95 -25.74
#